data_AF-A0A9D9QS87-F1
#
_entry.id   AF-A0A9D9QS87-F1
#
_cell.length_a   1.000
_cell.length_b   1.000
_cell.length_c   1.000
_cell.angle_alpha   90.00
_cell.angle_beta   90.00
_cell.angle_gamma   90.00
#
_symmetry.space_group_name_H-M   'P 1'
#
loop_
_entity.id
_entity.type
_entity.pdbx_description
1 polymer ?
#
loop_
_entity_poly.entity_id
_entity_poly.type
_entity_poly.pdbx_seq_one_letter_code
_entity_poly.pdbx_strand_id
1 'polypeptide(L)'
;MQTALELLPAIVLLVAIAAVVLLGVAVGMHHVLKLRRERGTVPLTPPGPAMDALPASGKPPPDTPLQLRLGHRAGWHPTSWAIGLGVGAWLLATDPETLWTAWLSWPAALMMALATPLFVRAAFCAWRARLVVSGQGVVLHRCGRETSIAWKQVGGLLLLTTWRKGKESLATGSRTVSYVERRTLRITDRQGRLLLEVDAPLRPPDRYAALLDALPAWSGVPVRLHD
;
A
#
# COMPACT_ATOMS: atom_id res chain seq x y z
N MET A 1 -39.10 -13.44 -31.41
CA MET A 1 -38.12 -12.33 -31.46
C MET A 1 -38.02 -11.54 -30.15
N GLN A 2 -38.50 -12.06 -29.01
CA GLN A 2 -38.49 -11.36 -27.72
C GLN A 2 -37.30 -11.73 -26.82
N THR A 3 -36.59 -12.82 -27.15
CA THR A 3 -35.47 -13.36 -26.36
C THR A 3 -34.13 -12.63 -26.58
N ALA A 4 -33.96 -11.94 -27.70
CA ALA A 4 -32.69 -11.26 -28.02
C ALA A 4 -32.49 -9.94 -27.25
N LEU A 5 -33.58 -9.28 -26.83
CA LEU A 5 -33.52 -7.99 -26.14
C LEU A 5 -33.25 -8.13 -24.63
N GLU A 6 -33.65 -9.25 -24.01
CA GLU A 6 -33.41 -9.52 -22.59
C GLU A 6 -31.98 -9.99 -22.27
N LEU A 7 -31.29 -10.57 -23.26
CA LEU A 7 -29.90 -11.00 -23.11
C LEU A 7 -28.89 -9.84 -23.19
N LEU A 8 -29.30 -8.72 -23.77
CA LEU A 8 -28.46 -7.54 -23.99
C LEU A 8 -27.90 -6.93 -22.70
N PRO A 9 -28.68 -6.68 -21.63
CA PRO A 9 -28.14 -6.22 -20.36
C PRO A 9 -27.21 -7.24 -19.67
N ALA A 10 -27.49 -8.54 -19.80
CA ALA A 10 -26.64 -9.60 -19.25
C ALA A 10 -25.27 -9.66 -19.97
N ILE A 11 -25.27 -9.50 -21.30
CA ILE A 11 -24.06 -9.45 -22.11
C ILE A 11 -23.24 -8.20 -21.77
N VAL A 12 -23.87 -7.03 -21.65
CA VAL A 12 -23.17 -5.78 -21.28
C VAL A 12 -22.56 -5.89 -19.89
N LEU A 13 -23.28 -6.49 -18.92
CA LEU A 13 -22.77 -6.73 -17.58
C LEU A 13 -21.57 -7.69 -17.60
N LEU A 14 -21.64 -8.79 -18.35
CA LEU A 14 -20.54 -9.75 -18.52
C LEU A 14 -19.30 -9.11 -19.16
N VAL A 15 -19.49 -8.29 -20.19
CA VAL A 15 -18.40 -7.55 -20.85
C VAL A 15 -17.76 -6.54 -19.90
N ALA A 16 -18.57 -5.82 -19.12
CA ALA A 16 -18.07 -4.89 -18.12
C ALA A 16 -17.27 -5.60 -17.00
N ILE A 17 -17.77 -6.74 -16.51
CA ILE A 17 -17.05 -7.57 -15.53
C ILE A 17 -15.74 -8.09 -16.14
N ALA A 18 -15.77 -8.62 -17.36
CA ALA A 18 -14.58 -9.12 -18.05
C ALA A 18 -13.53 -8.02 -18.27
N ALA A 19 -13.96 -6.81 -18.66
CA ALA A 19 -13.07 -5.67 -18.83
C ALA A 19 -12.40 -5.24 -17.51
N VAL A 20 -13.17 -5.24 -16.40
CA VAL A 20 -12.63 -4.94 -15.06
C VAL A 20 -11.64 -6.02 -14.61
N VAL A 21 -11.94 -7.29 -14.86
CA VAL A 21 -11.05 -8.41 -14.52
C VAL A 21 -9.77 -8.35 -15.35
N LEU A 22 -9.86 -8.17 -16.68
CA LEU A 22 -8.70 -8.06 -17.58
C LEU A 22 -7.81 -6.86 -17.22
N LEU A 23 -8.41 -5.70 -16.90
CA LEU A 23 -7.67 -4.54 -16.44
C LEU A 23 -6.97 -4.82 -15.10
N GLY A 24 -7.65 -5.49 -14.18
CA GLY A 24 -7.07 -5.95 -12.92
C GLY A 24 -5.87 -6.89 -13.12
N VAL A 25 -5.99 -7.87 -14.02
CA VAL A 25 -4.92 -8.82 -14.35
C VAL A 25 -3.73 -8.10 -15.00
N ALA A 26 -3.96 -7.20 -15.96
CA ALA A 26 -2.91 -6.46 -16.63
C ALA A 26 -2.13 -5.55 -15.66
N VAL A 27 -2.84 -4.85 -14.76
CA VAL A 27 -2.22 -4.03 -13.71
C VAL A 27 -1.45 -4.90 -12.72
N GLY A 28 -2.01 -6.05 -12.32
CA GLY A 28 -1.34 -7.01 -11.45
C GLY A 28 -0.06 -7.56 -12.06
N MET A 29 -0.10 -7.95 -13.34
CA MET A 29 1.02 -8.56 -14.06
C MET A 29 2.15 -7.57 -14.31
N HIS A 30 1.82 -6.34 -14.72
CA HIS A 30 2.81 -5.25 -14.85
C HIS A 30 3.53 -4.99 -13.51
N HIS A 31 2.81 -5.05 -12.39
CA HIS A 31 3.37 -4.80 -11.08
C HIS A 31 4.20 -5.99 -10.54
N VAL A 32 3.82 -7.23 -10.84
CA VAL A 32 4.62 -8.44 -10.54
C VAL A 32 5.94 -8.42 -11.29
N LEU A 33 5.93 -8.01 -12.56
CA LEU A 33 7.14 -7.84 -13.37
C LEU A 33 8.06 -6.75 -12.80
N LYS A 34 7.48 -5.65 -12.30
CA LYS A 34 8.23 -4.60 -11.60
C LYS A 34 8.85 -5.10 -10.30
N LEU A 35 8.10 -5.85 -9.49
CA LEU A 35 8.60 -6.44 -8.24
C LEU A 35 9.68 -7.49 -8.49
N ARG A 36 9.64 -8.24 -9.59
CA ARG A 36 10.74 -9.15 -9.97
C ARG A 36 12.02 -8.40 -10.33
N ARG A 37 11.93 -7.23 -10.97
CA ARG A 37 13.10 -6.38 -11.24
C ARG A 37 13.72 -5.78 -9.97
N GLU A 38 12.93 -5.58 -8.92
CA GLU A 38 13.38 -5.02 -7.64
C GLU A 38 13.89 -6.10 -6.64
N ARG A 39 13.80 -7.40 -6.96
CA ARG A 39 14.36 -8.48 -6.14
C ARG A 39 15.86 -8.66 -6.41
N GLY A 40 16.67 -7.80 -5.81
CA GLY A 40 18.08 -8.08 -5.58
C GLY A 40 18.24 -9.30 -4.68
N THR A 41 19.30 -10.08 -4.90
CA THR A 41 19.70 -11.20 -4.03
C THR A 41 20.01 -10.67 -2.63
N VAL A 42 19.16 -11.01 -1.65
CA VAL A 42 19.34 -10.62 -0.25
C VAL A 42 20.10 -11.73 0.48
N PRO A 43 21.14 -11.42 1.28
CA PRO A 43 21.89 -12.41 2.06
C PRO A 43 21.01 -13.14 3.10
N LEU A 44 21.46 -14.34 3.51
CA LEU A 44 20.80 -15.26 4.44
C LEU A 44 20.63 -14.72 5.87
N THR A 45 21.34 -13.65 6.19
CA THR A 45 21.34 -12.97 7.47
C THR A 45 20.56 -11.67 7.28
N PRO A 46 19.65 -11.27 8.20
CA PRO A 46 19.10 -9.91 8.14
C PRO A 46 20.30 -8.97 8.10
N PRO A 47 20.46 -8.11 7.08
CA PRO A 47 21.44 -7.04 7.20
C PRO A 47 21.02 -6.31 8.47
N GLY A 48 21.97 -6.13 9.40
CA GLY A 48 21.74 -5.29 10.57
C GLY A 48 21.12 -3.97 10.12
N PRO A 49 20.35 -3.29 10.98
CA PRO A 49 19.64 -2.07 10.61
C PRO A 49 20.59 -1.17 9.81
N ALA A 50 20.24 -0.91 8.55
CA ALA A 50 20.95 0.05 7.75
C ALA A 50 20.68 1.41 8.40
N MET A 51 21.56 1.81 9.31
CA MET A 51 21.55 3.14 9.90
C MET A 51 21.94 4.12 8.79
N ASP A 52 20.98 4.44 7.93
CA ASP A 52 21.02 5.69 7.19
C ASP A 52 20.86 6.78 8.24
N ALA A 53 22.00 7.28 8.76
CA ALA A 53 22.01 8.39 9.70
C ALA A 53 21.27 9.55 9.04
N LEU A 54 20.09 9.88 9.58
CA LEU A 54 19.36 11.06 9.15
C LEU A 54 20.25 12.28 9.41
N PRO A 55 20.38 13.20 8.44
CA PRO A 55 21.22 14.37 8.64
C PRO A 55 20.73 15.13 9.87
N ALA A 56 21.64 15.38 10.82
CA ALA A 56 21.37 16.22 12.00
C ALA A 56 21.07 17.68 11.63
N SER A 57 21.29 18.05 10.35
CA SER A 57 21.14 19.38 9.80
C SER A 57 19.70 19.61 9.35
N GLY A 58 19.00 20.47 10.11
CA GLY A 58 17.71 21.05 9.70
C GLY A 58 17.95 22.09 8.60
N LYS A 59 17.91 21.65 7.34
CA LYS A 59 17.82 22.59 6.22
C LYS A 59 16.61 23.51 6.45
N PRO A 60 16.69 24.79 6.05
CA PRO A 60 15.55 25.68 6.16
C PRO A 60 14.36 25.04 5.45
N PRO A 61 13.19 25.00 6.10
CA PRO A 61 12.05 24.34 5.53
C PRO A 61 11.66 25.00 4.20
N PRO A 62 11.20 24.22 3.20
CA PRO A 62 10.72 24.80 1.97
C PRO A 62 9.49 25.68 2.23
N ASP A 63 9.45 26.86 1.60
CA ASP A 63 8.34 27.82 1.73
C ASP A 63 7.01 27.24 1.20
N THR A 64 7.09 26.29 0.26
CA THR A 64 5.92 25.62 -0.31
C THR A 64 5.58 24.31 0.41
N PRO A 65 4.30 24.01 0.63
CA PRO A 65 3.90 22.76 1.26
C PRO A 65 4.31 21.54 0.43
N LEU A 66 4.95 20.57 1.09
CA LEU A 66 5.34 19.30 0.49
C LEU A 66 4.14 18.37 0.41
N GLN A 67 3.74 18.02 -0.82
CA GLN A 67 2.75 16.98 -1.05
C GLN A 67 3.43 15.66 -1.36
N LEU A 68 3.12 14.65 -0.54
CA LEU A 68 3.64 13.31 -0.61
C LEU A 68 2.49 12.31 -0.73
N ARG A 69 2.70 11.24 -1.50
CA ARG A 69 1.79 10.11 -1.64
C ARG A 69 2.29 8.97 -0.76
N LEU A 70 1.35 8.21 -0.20
CA LEU A 70 1.70 6.98 0.53
C LEU A 70 2.45 6.01 -0.39
N GLY A 71 3.35 5.23 0.20
CA GLY A 71 4.15 4.24 -0.52
C GLY A 71 3.29 3.22 -1.29
N HIS A 72 3.87 2.60 -2.31
CA HIS A 72 3.20 1.64 -3.20
C HIS A 72 2.49 0.48 -2.45
N ARG A 73 3.02 0.09 -1.28
CA ARG A 73 2.45 -1.00 -0.46
C ARG A 73 1.07 -0.66 0.10
N ALA A 74 0.79 0.61 0.41
CA ALA A 74 -0.50 1.03 0.95
C ALA A 74 -1.64 0.70 -0.02
N GLY A 75 -1.40 0.84 -1.33
CA GLY A 75 -2.37 0.48 -2.37
C GLY A 75 -2.33 -0.99 -2.79
N TRP A 76 -1.16 -1.65 -2.68
CA TRP A 76 -0.99 -2.98 -3.25
C TRP A 76 -1.86 -4.05 -2.59
N HIS A 77 -1.89 -4.10 -1.26
CA HIS A 77 -2.65 -5.13 -0.54
C HIS A 77 -4.13 -5.14 -0.93
N PRO A 78 -4.88 -4.01 -0.88
CA PRO A 78 -6.26 -4.00 -1.34
C PRO A 78 -6.40 -4.27 -2.84
N THR A 79 -5.48 -3.79 -3.70
CA THR A 79 -5.52 -4.11 -5.15
C THR A 79 -5.37 -5.62 -5.39
N SER A 80 -4.45 -6.30 -4.71
CA SER A 80 -4.25 -7.74 -4.89
C SER A 80 -5.46 -8.56 -4.44
N TRP A 81 -6.12 -8.15 -3.37
CA TRP A 81 -7.36 -8.79 -2.92
C TRP A 81 -8.51 -8.52 -3.89
N ALA A 82 -8.65 -7.29 -4.41
CA ALA A 82 -9.65 -6.97 -5.42
C ALA A 82 -9.48 -7.83 -6.69
N ILE A 83 -8.25 -7.97 -7.18
CA ILE A 83 -7.94 -8.82 -8.34
C ILE A 83 -8.22 -10.29 -8.01
N GLY A 84 -7.73 -10.79 -6.87
CA GLY A 84 -7.89 -12.18 -6.47
C GLY A 84 -9.36 -12.58 -6.30
N LEU A 85 -10.18 -11.72 -5.69
CA LEU A 85 -11.62 -11.94 -5.54
C LEU A 85 -12.35 -11.86 -6.89
N GLY A 86 -11.98 -10.91 -7.75
CA GLY A 86 -12.56 -10.82 -9.09
C GLY A 86 -12.26 -12.04 -9.95
N VAL A 87 -11.02 -12.52 -9.93
CA VAL A 87 -10.61 -13.74 -10.65
C VAL A 87 -11.27 -14.98 -10.03
N GLY A 88 -11.31 -15.08 -8.70
CA GLY A 88 -11.96 -16.19 -8.00
C GLY A 88 -13.46 -16.26 -8.29
N ALA A 89 -14.16 -15.11 -8.28
CA ALA A 89 -15.56 -15.02 -8.65
C ALA A 89 -15.80 -15.46 -10.10
N TRP A 90 -14.93 -15.03 -11.02
CA TRP A 90 -15.02 -15.41 -12.43
C TRP A 90 -14.83 -16.92 -12.63
N LEU A 91 -13.76 -17.50 -12.05
CA LEU A 91 -13.48 -18.94 -12.15
C LEU A 91 -14.63 -19.79 -11.60
N LEU A 92 -15.17 -19.42 -10.43
CA LEU A 92 -16.30 -20.14 -9.82
C LEU A 92 -17.60 -20.03 -10.64
N ALA A 93 -17.77 -18.94 -11.40
CA ALA A 93 -18.94 -18.76 -12.26
C ALA A 93 -18.81 -19.46 -13.62
N THR A 94 -17.60 -19.50 -14.21
CA THR A 94 -17.38 -20.10 -15.53
C THR A 94 -17.06 -21.58 -15.47
N ASP A 95 -16.42 -22.04 -14.40
CA ASP A 95 -15.97 -23.41 -14.25
C ASP A 95 -16.25 -23.92 -12.81
N PRO A 96 -17.53 -24.13 -12.48
CA PRO A 96 -17.97 -24.44 -11.12
C PRO A 96 -17.44 -25.79 -10.59
N GLU A 97 -16.98 -26.68 -11.49
CA GLU A 97 -16.48 -28.01 -11.13
C GLU A 97 -14.98 -28.02 -10.79
N THR A 98 -14.22 -26.97 -11.14
CA THR A 98 -12.77 -26.92 -10.86
C THR A 98 -12.39 -26.81 -9.39
N LEU A 99 -13.30 -26.33 -8.53
CA LEU A 99 -12.98 -26.01 -7.14
C LEU A 99 -13.88 -26.70 -6.10
N TRP A 100 -15.09 -27.18 -6.47
CA TRP A 100 -16.01 -27.88 -5.57
C TRP A 100 -17.24 -28.51 -6.30
N THR A 101 -18.26 -28.94 -5.55
CA THR A 101 -19.60 -29.25 -6.08
C THR A 101 -20.33 -27.99 -6.57
N ALA A 102 -20.92 -28.06 -7.77
CA ALA A 102 -21.46 -26.93 -8.51
C ALA A 102 -22.48 -26.07 -7.74
N TRP A 103 -23.28 -26.66 -6.84
CA TRP A 103 -24.26 -25.91 -6.04
C TRP A 103 -23.64 -24.93 -5.04
N LEU A 104 -22.40 -25.18 -4.58
CA LEU A 104 -21.69 -24.31 -3.63
C LEU A 104 -20.88 -23.21 -4.33
N SER A 105 -20.52 -23.42 -5.59
CA SER A 105 -19.71 -22.50 -6.40
C SER A 105 -20.41 -21.17 -6.66
N TRP A 106 -21.71 -21.19 -6.96
CA TRP A 106 -22.51 -20.01 -7.29
C TRP A 106 -22.67 -19.04 -6.12
N PRO A 107 -23.06 -19.48 -4.90
CA PRO A 107 -23.05 -18.62 -3.71
C PRO A 107 -21.66 -18.05 -3.40
N ALA A 108 -20.60 -18.85 -3.55
CA ALA A 108 -19.24 -18.40 -3.32
C ALA A 108 -18.80 -17.34 -4.33
N ALA A 109 -19.11 -17.53 -5.63
CA ALA A 109 -18.84 -16.57 -6.69
C ALA A 109 -19.54 -15.23 -6.42
N LEU A 110 -20.82 -15.27 -6.03
CA LEU A 110 -21.59 -14.08 -5.67
C LEU A 110 -20.96 -13.33 -4.49
N MET A 111 -20.58 -14.05 -3.42
CA MET A 111 -19.95 -13.43 -2.25
C MET A 111 -18.60 -12.78 -2.60
N MET A 112 -17.78 -13.43 -3.43
CA MET A 112 -16.52 -12.85 -3.91
C MET A 112 -16.74 -11.62 -4.80
N ALA A 113 -17.74 -11.67 -5.69
CA ALA A 113 -18.12 -10.54 -6.53
C ALA A 113 -18.59 -9.34 -5.70
N LEU A 114 -19.40 -9.57 -4.66
CA LEU A 114 -19.87 -8.53 -3.74
C LEU A 114 -18.76 -7.96 -2.85
N ALA A 115 -17.77 -8.76 -2.48
CA ALA A 115 -16.62 -8.30 -1.70
C ALA A 115 -15.62 -7.46 -2.53
N THR A 116 -15.46 -7.79 -3.81
CA THR A 116 -14.54 -7.09 -4.74
C THR A 116 -14.63 -5.56 -4.70
N PRO A 117 -15.81 -4.91 -4.80
CA PRO A 117 -15.91 -3.44 -4.78
C PRO A 117 -15.40 -2.80 -3.48
N LEU A 118 -15.47 -3.50 -2.34
CA LEU A 118 -14.91 -3.00 -1.07
C LEU A 118 -13.39 -2.85 -1.15
N PHE A 119 -12.72 -3.84 -1.76
CA PHE A 119 -11.28 -3.81 -1.96
C PHE A 119 -10.86 -2.84 -3.07
N VAL A 120 -11.66 -2.70 -4.13
CA VAL A 120 -11.44 -1.67 -5.17
C VAL A 120 -11.51 -0.27 -4.54
N ARG A 121 -12.53 0.00 -3.71
CA ARG A 121 -12.64 1.26 -2.98
C ARG A 121 -11.46 1.48 -2.05
N ALA A 122 -11.04 0.46 -1.29
CA ALA A 122 -9.89 0.55 -0.41
C ALA A 122 -8.59 0.86 -1.19
N ALA A 123 -8.39 0.22 -2.36
CA ALA A 123 -7.26 0.47 -3.24
C ALA A 123 -7.26 1.89 -3.80
N PHE A 124 -8.41 2.35 -4.29
CA PHE A 124 -8.59 3.72 -4.76
C PHE A 124 -8.26 4.73 -3.65
N CYS A 125 -8.73 4.48 -2.45
CA CYS A 125 -8.48 5.34 -1.30
C CYS A 125 -7.03 5.37 -0.86
N ALA A 126 -6.36 4.23 -0.88
CA ALA A 126 -4.93 4.18 -0.62
C ALA A 126 -4.11 4.89 -1.71
N TRP A 127 -4.51 4.78 -2.98
CA TRP A 127 -3.84 5.48 -4.09
C TRP A 127 -4.02 6.99 -4.07
N ARG A 128 -5.16 7.47 -3.57
CA ARG A 128 -5.46 8.89 -3.39
C ARG A 128 -5.01 9.46 -2.06
N ALA A 129 -4.54 8.62 -1.14
CA ALA A 129 -4.06 9.09 0.14
C ALA A 129 -2.80 9.95 -0.02
N ARG A 130 -2.81 11.12 0.63
CA ARG A 130 -1.74 12.12 0.54
C ARG A 130 -1.39 12.64 1.91
N LEU A 131 -0.09 12.80 2.13
CA LEU A 131 0.47 13.51 3.26
C LEU A 131 0.90 14.90 2.76
N VAL A 132 0.31 15.95 3.32
CA VAL A 132 0.69 17.34 3.05
C VAL A 132 1.44 17.84 4.28
N VAL A 133 2.66 18.31 4.07
CA VAL A 133 3.51 18.81 5.15
C VAL A 133 3.81 20.28 4.88
N SER A 134 3.63 21.12 5.89
CA SER A 134 3.80 22.57 5.80
C SER A 134 4.44 23.11 7.08
N GLY A 135 4.78 24.40 7.12
CA GLY A 135 5.28 25.04 8.34
C GLY A 135 4.32 25.05 9.53
N GLN A 136 3.01 24.80 9.32
CA GLN A 136 2.03 24.75 10.40
C GLN A 136 1.89 23.35 11.01
N GLY A 137 2.16 22.30 10.21
CA GLY A 137 1.95 20.93 10.62
C GLY A 137 1.86 19.94 9.47
N VAL A 138 1.32 18.78 9.80
CA VAL A 138 1.13 17.64 8.90
C VAL A 138 -0.35 17.36 8.76
N VAL A 139 -0.81 17.22 7.52
CA VAL A 139 -2.18 16.83 7.19
C VAL A 139 -2.15 15.54 6.37
N LEU A 140 -2.86 14.53 6.87
CA LEU A 140 -3.05 13.27 6.17
C LEU A 140 -4.47 13.18 5.62
N HIS A 141 -4.60 13.22 4.30
CA HIS A 141 -5.87 13.00 3.61
C HIS A 141 -6.01 11.52 3.24
N ARG A 142 -7.07 10.86 3.73
CA ARG A 142 -7.47 9.50 3.37
C ARG A 142 -8.96 9.51 3.08
N CYS A 143 -9.39 9.41 1.81
CA CYS A 143 -10.79 9.27 1.36
C CYS A 143 -11.87 9.66 2.40
N GLY A 144 -12.20 10.95 2.49
CA GLY A 144 -13.25 11.45 3.38
C GLY A 144 -12.86 11.57 4.85
N ARG A 145 -11.61 11.27 5.22
CA ARG A 145 -11.02 11.57 6.53
C ARG A 145 -9.76 12.41 6.35
N GLU A 146 -9.67 13.42 7.19
CA GLU A 146 -8.51 14.29 7.30
C GLU A 146 -8.00 14.24 8.73
N THR A 147 -6.70 14.05 8.88
CA THR A 147 -6.03 14.09 10.18
C THR A 147 -4.99 15.18 10.14
N SER A 148 -5.23 16.26 10.88
CA SER A 148 -4.32 17.41 10.96
C SER A 148 -3.62 17.42 12.31
N ILE A 149 -2.31 17.57 12.28
CA ILE A 149 -1.43 17.58 13.47
C ILE A 149 -0.53 18.80 13.36
N ALA A 150 -0.61 19.68 14.35
CA ALA A 150 0.25 20.86 14.42
C ALA A 150 1.63 20.49 14.96
N TRP A 151 2.70 21.12 14.46
CA TRP A 151 4.07 20.81 14.94
C TRP A 151 4.26 21.00 16.44
N LYS A 152 3.56 21.96 17.04
CA LYS A 152 3.57 22.20 18.49
C LYS A 152 3.11 20.99 19.34
N GLN A 153 2.31 20.09 18.75
CA GLN A 153 1.83 18.87 19.40
C GLN A 153 2.83 17.71 19.28
N VAL A 154 3.79 17.81 18.37
CA VAL A 154 4.81 16.79 18.14
C VAL A 154 5.84 16.89 19.24
N GLY A 155 6.08 15.77 19.92
CA GLY A 155 7.14 15.60 20.91
C GLY A 155 8.22 14.61 20.49
N GLY A 156 7.96 13.80 19.45
CA GLY A 156 8.91 12.84 18.92
C GLY A 156 8.65 12.50 17.45
N LEU A 157 9.74 12.30 16.72
CA LEU A 157 9.75 11.78 15.36
C LEU A 157 10.61 10.53 15.34
N LEU A 158 10.03 9.39 14.96
CA LEU A 158 10.67 8.09 14.94
C LEU A 158 10.59 7.50 13.54
N LEU A 159 11.73 7.12 12.98
CA LEU A 159 11.79 6.31 11.78
C LEU A 159 12.16 4.88 12.18
N LEU A 160 11.19 3.98 12.08
CA LEU A 160 11.30 2.58 12.49
C LEU A 160 11.57 1.70 11.29
N THR A 161 12.60 0.84 11.38
CA THR A 161 12.92 -0.14 10.33
C THR A 161 12.66 -1.54 10.85
N THR A 162 11.52 -2.12 10.49
CA THR A 162 11.16 -3.48 10.90
C THR A 162 11.47 -4.49 9.81
N TRP A 163 12.08 -5.61 10.20
CA TRP A 163 12.37 -6.73 9.30
C TRP A 163 11.32 -7.82 9.50
N ARG A 164 10.51 -8.08 8.47
CA ARG A 164 9.57 -9.21 8.50
C ARG A 164 10.16 -10.38 7.72
N LYS A 165 10.27 -11.54 8.37
CA LYS A 165 10.59 -12.80 7.70
C LYS A 165 9.53 -13.06 6.61
N GLY A 166 9.98 -13.08 5.36
CA GLY A 166 9.18 -13.42 4.19
C GLY A 166 8.94 -14.92 4.08
N LYS A 167 8.20 -15.34 3.05
CA LYS A 167 7.96 -16.76 2.81
C LYS A 167 9.29 -17.44 2.45
N GLU A 168 9.54 -18.58 3.07
CA GLU A 168 10.63 -19.48 2.68
C GLU A 168 10.31 -20.00 1.28
N SER A 169 11.22 -19.81 0.33
CA SER A 169 11.06 -20.36 -1.00
C SER A 169 11.58 -21.80 -0.99
N LEU A 170 10.66 -22.76 -1.06
CA LEU A 170 10.98 -24.19 -1.21
C LEU A 170 11.39 -24.56 -2.65
N ALA A 171 11.36 -23.60 -3.58
CA ALA A 171 11.47 -23.86 -5.02
C ALA A 171 12.91 -24.13 -5.52
N THR A 172 13.91 -23.92 -4.68
CA THR A 172 15.31 -24.25 -4.94
C THR A 172 15.87 -24.72 -3.61
N GLY A 173 16.65 -25.80 -3.57
CA GLY A 173 17.26 -26.39 -2.36
C GLY A 173 18.19 -25.46 -1.56
N SER A 174 18.13 -24.15 -1.78
CA SER A 174 18.71 -23.09 -1.00
C SER A 174 17.80 -22.72 0.18
N ARG A 175 18.33 -22.79 1.40
CA ARG A 175 17.71 -22.26 2.65
C ARG A 175 17.60 -20.72 2.64
N THR A 176 17.19 -20.10 1.53
CA THR A 176 17.06 -18.65 1.39
C THR A 176 15.77 -18.17 2.01
N VAL A 177 15.88 -17.61 3.22
CA VAL A 177 14.82 -16.83 3.85
C VAL A 177 14.84 -15.44 3.22
N SER A 178 13.76 -15.06 2.53
CA SER A 178 13.59 -13.67 2.10
C SER A 178 13.23 -12.81 3.30
N TYR A 179 13.89 -11.67 3.49
CA TYR A 179 13.47 -10.67 4.47
C TYR A 179 12.83 -9.49 3.75
N VAL A 180 11.74 -8.97 4.31
CA VAL A 180 11.06 -7.79 3.80
C VAL A 180 11.28 -6.65 4.79
N GLU A 181 12.07 -5.67 4.38
CA GLU A 181 12.25 -4.42 5.11
C GLU A 181 10.95 -3.60 5.05
N ARG A 182 10.54 -3.04 6.19
CA ARG A 182 9.42 -2.10 6.30
C ARG A 182 9.87 -0.91 7.15
N ARG A 183 9.97 0.24 6.50
CA ARG A 183 10.20 1.52 7.18
C ARG A 183 8.87 2.19 7.50
N THR A 184 8.69 2.69 8.72
CA THR A 184 7.52 3.47 9.13
C THR A 184 7.96 4.77 9.81
N LEU A 185 7.36 5.88 9.38
CA LEU A 185 7.52 7.16 10.05
C LEU A 185 6.41 7.30 11.09
N ARG A 186 6.80 7.40 12.36
CA ARG A 186 5.91 7.63 13.49
C ARG A 186 6.12 9.03 14.06
N ILE A 187 5.02 9.75 14.23
CA ILE A 187 4.97 11.05 14.88
C ILE A 187 4.28 10.83 16.21
N THR A 188 4.94 11.19 17.31
CA THR A 188 4.41 11.05 18.66
C THR A 188 4.25 12.41 19.34
N ASP A 189 3.37 12.48 20.33
CA ASP A 189 3.27 13.65 21.22
C ASP A 189 4.43 13.67 22.25
N ARG A 190 4.40 14.65 23.15
CA ARG A 190 5.40 14.82 24.23
C ARG A 190 5.32 13.73 25.29
N GLN A 191 4.19 13.02 25.37
CA GLN A 191 3.93 11.91 26.27
C GLN A 191 4.25 10.56 25.62
N GLY A 192 4.73 10.54 24.36
CA GLY A 192 5.05 9.34 23.60
C GLY A 192 3.83 8.64 22.97
N ARG A 193 2.64 9.25 22.99
CA ARG A 193 1.46 8.69 22.31
C ARG A 193 1.58 8.89 20.81
N LEU A 194 1.16 7.89 20.05
CA LEU A 194 1.18 7.92 18.60
C LEU A 194 0.13 8.90 18.07
N LEU A 195 0.58 9.92 17.33
CA LEU A 195 -0.28 10.88 16.63
C LEU A 195 -0.48 10.46 15.17
N LEU A 196 0.59 10.02 14.51
CA LEU A 196 0.55 9.60 13.11
C LEU A 196 1.52 8.45 12.86
N GLU A 197 1.07 7.47 12.10
CA GLU A 197 1.94 6.43 11.55
C GLU A 197 1.72 6.33 10.04
N VAL A 198 2.83 6.36 9.31
CA VAL A 198 2.82 6.31 7.85
C VAL A 198 3.90 5.35 7.35
N ASP A 199 3.52 4.48 6.40
CA ASP A 199 4.48 3.61 5.72
C ASP A 199 5.42 4.44 4.83
N ALA A 200 6.73 4.27 5.05
CA ALA A 200 7.81 4.86 4.27
C ALA A 200 8.40 3.82 3.30
N PRO A 201 9.06 4.25 2.20
CA PRO A 201 9.25 5.64 1.77
C PRO A 201 8.00 6.23 1.11
N LEU A 202 7.78 7.53 1.33
CA LEU A 202 6.74 8.30 0.65
C LEU A 202 7.20 8.69 -0.76
N ARG A 203 6.26 9.04 -1.64
CA ARG A 203 6.55 9.46 -3.01
C ARG A 203 6.16 10.91 -3.28
N PRO A 204 6.89 11.65 -4.12
CA PRO A 204 8.13 11.27 -4.81
C PRO A 204 9.35 11.22 -3.86
N PRO A 205 10.38 10.40 -4.18
CA PRO A 205 11.52 10.16 -3.29
C PRO A 205 12.31 11.44 -2.95
N ASP A 206 12.47 12.35 -3.91
CA ASP A 206 13.21 13.60 -3.70
C ASP A 206 12.52 14.51 -2.68
N ARG A 207 11.19 14.59 -2.74
CA ARG A 207 10.39 15.33 -1.74
C ARG A 207 10.37 14.64 -0.39
N TYR A 208 10.47 13.31 -0.38
CA TYR A 208 10.57 12.55 0.86
C TYR A 208 11.92 12.78 1.55
N ALA A 209 13.01 12.83 0.80
CA ALA A 209 14.31 13.24 1.32
C ALA A 209 14.28 14.68 1.86
N ALA A 210 13.71 15.62 1.08
CA ALA A 210 13.54 17.01 1.53
C ALA A 210 12.68 17.13 2.79
N LEU A 211 11.65 16.29 2.94
CA LEU A 211 10.87 16.21 4.18
C LEU A 211 11.75 15.79 5.36
N LEU A 212 12.50 14.69 5.21
CA LEU A 212 13.36 14.17 6.28
C LEU A 212 14.40 15.22 6.72
N ASP A 213 14.97 15.96 5.77
CA ASP A 213 15.91 17.07 6.05
C ASP A 213 15.24 18.25 6.78
N ALA A 214 13.99 18.56 6.47
CA ALA A 214 13.27 19.71 7.03
C ALA A 214 12.53 19.42 8.35
N LEU A 215 12.28 18.15 8.66
CA LEU A 215 11.54 17.72 9.85
C LEU A 215 12.11 18.27 11.17
N PRO A 216 13.45 18.23 11.42
CA PRO A 216 14.02 18.81 12.64
C PRO A 216 13.78 20.32 12.74
N ALA A 217 13.84 21.04 11.61
CA ALA A 217 13.62 22.48 11.57
C ALA A 217 12.14 22.84 11.82
N TRP A 218 11.20 22.06 11.27
CA TRP A 218 9.76 22.29 11.48
C TRP A 218 9.26 21.91 12.88
N SER A 219 9.68 20.74 13.38
CA SER A 219 9.20 20.21 14.66
C SER A 219 9.98 20.74 15.86
N GLY A 220 11.21 21.22 15.65
CA GLY A 220 12.16 21.52 16.73
C GLY A 220 12.66 20.27 17.45
N VAL A 221 12.38 19.08 16.93
CA VAL A 221 12.72 17.78 17.54
C VAL A 221 13.59 16.97 16.57
N PRO A 222 14.71 16.39 17.02
CA PRO A 222 15.51 15.52 16.16
C PRO A 222 14.74 14.24 15.82
N VAL A 223 14.87 13.77 14.58
CA VAL A 223 14.32 12.48 14.16
C VAL A 223 15.22 11.37 14.72
N ARG A 224 14.64 10.47 15.53
CA ARG A 224 15.35 9.32 16.10
C ARG A 224 15.14 8.10 15.21
N LEU A 225 16.23 7.39 14.94
CA LEU A 225 16.19 6.05 14.33
C LEU A 225 15.94 5.04 15.45
N HIS A 226 14.95 4.16 15.25
CA HIS A 226 14.69 3.08 16.20
C HIS A 226 14.62 1.76 15.44
N ASP A 227 15.39 0.79 15.92
CA ASP A 227 15.54 -0.54 15.34
C ASP A 227 14.63 -1.57 16.02
#